data_AF-A0A525VHF0-F1
#
_entry.id   AF-A0A525VHF0-F1
#
_cell.length_a   1.000
_cell.length_b   1.000
_cell.length_c   1.000
_cell.angle_alpha   90.00
_cell.angle_beta   90.00
_cell.angle_gamma   90.00
#
_symmetry.space_group_name_H-M   'P 1'
#
loop_
_entity.id
_entity.type
_entity.pdbx_description
1 polymer ?
#
loop_
_entity_poly.entity_id
_entity_poly.type
_entity_poly.pdbx_seq_one_letter_code
_entity_poly.pdbx_strand_id
1 'polypeptide(L)'
;MMLLQLISVLGALMVLSAYGLLQSGVWSELHTGYLAFNIIGSLLLAVVAIEDQRVGFIFLEFAWAALGLIGVARAVKARRTAG
;
A
#
# COMPACT_ATOMS: atom_id res chain seq x y z
N MET A 1 9.42 0.57 -20.52
CA MET A 1 10.84 0.14 -20.41
C MET A 1 10.98 -0.91 -19.32
N MET A 2 11.97 -1.81 -19.41
CA MET A 2 12.27 -2.87 -18.42
C MET A 2 12.23 -2.40 -16.95
N LEU A 3 12.70 -1.17 -16.67
CA LEU A 3 12.70 -0.58 -15.33
C LEU A 3 11.29 -0.43 -14.74
N LEU A 4 10.30 0.03 -15.53
CA LEU A 4 8.91 0.17 -15.07
C LEU A 4 8.29 -1.19 -14.74
N GLN A 5 8.67 -2.24 -15.47
CA GLN A 5 8.20 -3.58 -15.17
C GLN A 5 8.79 -4.12 -13.86
N LEU A 6 10.07 -3.84 -13.59
CA LEU A 6 10.68 -4.17 -12.30
C LEU A 6 10.00 -3.41 -11.14
N ILE A 7 9.73 -2.12 -11.33
CA ILE A 7 8.98 -1.30 -10.36
C ILE A 7 7.59 -1.88 -10.11
N SER A 8 6.89 -2.29 -11.17
CA SER A 8 5.56 -2.91 -11.08
C SER A 8 5.59 -4.21 -10.27
N VAL A 9 6.53 -5.11 -10.58
CA VAL A 9 6.68 -6.38 -9.88
C VAL A 9 7.02 -6.16 -8.41
N LEU A 10 7.94 -5.24 -8.11
CA LEU A 10 8.29 -4.89 -6.74
C LEU A 10 7.09 -4.31 -5.98
N GLY A 11 6.36 -3.36 -6.57
CA GLY A 11 5.16 -2.77 -5.98
C GLY A 11 4.08 -3.82 -5.69
N ALA A 12 3.81 -4.71 -6.64
CA ALA A 12 2.85 -5.79 -6.48
C ALA A 12 3.26 -6.76 -5.35
N LEU A 13 4.54 -7.17 -5.29
CA LEU A 13 5.05 -8.05 -4.24
C LEU A 13 4.95 -7.40 -2.85
N MET A 14 5.17 -6.09 -2.73
CA MET A 14 5.01 -5.37 -1.46
C MET A 14 3.56 -5.41 -0.97
N VAL A 15 2.60 -5.06 -1.84
CA VAL A 15 1.17 -5.08 -1.48
C VAL A 15 0.71 -6.51 -1.14
N LEU A 16 1.07 -7.49 -1.97
CA LEU A 16 0.71 -8.90 -1.76
C LEU A 16 1.30 -9.48 -0.47
N SER A 17 2.56 -9.18 -0.17
CA SER A 17 3.21 -9.64 1.05
C SER A 17 2.57 -9.02 2.29
N ALA A 18 2.23 -7.74 2.24
CA ALA A 18 1.52 -7.07 3.33
C ALA A 18 0.15 -7.70 3.56
N TYR A 19 -0.60 -7.95 2.48
CA TYR A 19 -1.91 -8.60 2.57
C TYR A 19 -1.81 -10.04 3.08
N GLY A 20 -0.81 -10.82 2.63
CA GLY A 20 -0.57 -12.18 3.11
C GLY A 20 -0.22 -12.21 4.60
N LEU A 21 0.60 -11.28 5.07
CA LEU A 21 0.94 -11.13 6.49
C LEU A 21 -0.25 -10.66 7.34
N LEU A 22 -1.13 -9.81 6.78
CA LEU A 22 -2.40 -9.46 7.42
C LEU A 22 -3.31 -10.68 7.55
N GLN A 23 -3.49 -11.43 6.46
CA GLN A 23 -4.41 -12.57 6.41
C GLN A 23 -3.95 -13.73 7.31
N SER A 24 -2.63 -13.92 7.46
CA SER A 24 -2.04 -14.90 8.38
C SER A 24 -2.10 -14.47 9.85
N GLY A 25 -2.60 -13.26 10.15
CA GLY A 25 -2.69 -12.72 11.50
C GLY A 25 -1.34 -12.25 12.08
N VAL A 26 -0.26 -12.28 11.29
CA VAL A 26 1.08 -11.81 11.71
C VAL A 26 1.09 -10.29 11.85
N TRP A 27 0.47 -9.59 10.90
CA TRP A 27 0.28 -8.14 10.96
C TRP A 27 -1.19 -7.81 11.19
N SER A 28 -1.45 -6.69 11.86
CA SER A 28 -2.77 -6.09 11.96
C SER A 28 -2.91 -4.92 10.99
N GLU A 29 -4.14 -4.47 10.73
CA GLU A 29 -4.42 -3.34 9.81
C GLU A 29 -3.71 -2.04 10.23
N LEU A 30 -3.40 -1.90 11.52
CA LEU A 30 -2.72 -0.74 12.11
C LEU A 30 -1.21 -0.97 12.28
N HIS A 31 -0.69 -2.12 11.88
CA HIS A 31 0.73 -2.44 11.95
C HIS A 31 1.51 -1.53 11.01
N THR A 32 2.55 -0.88 11.53
CA THR A 32 3.35 0.09 10.75
C THR A 32 3.96 -0.54 9.51
N GLY A 33 4.40 -1.81 9.58
CA GLY A 33 4.92 -2.54 8.43
C GLY A 33 3.86 -2.80 7.35
N TYR A 34 2.63 -3.12 7.75
CA TYR A 34 1.51 -3.34 6.84
C TYR A 34 1.18 -2.05 6.08
N LEU A 35 1.04 -0.94 6.82
CA LEU A 35 0.74 0.37 6.26
C LEU A 35 1.86 0.86 5.34
N ALA A 36 3.13 0.70 5.74
CA ALA A 36 4.28 1.11 4.93
C ALA A 36 4.37 0.34 3.62
N PHE A 37 4.23 -0.99 3.66
CA PHE A 37 4.28 -1.81 2.44
C PHE A 37 3.12 -1.49 1.49
N ASN A 38 1.91 -1.29 2.03
CA ASN A 38 0.76 -0.90 1.22
C ASN A 38 0.96 0.46 0.56
N ILE A 39 1.40 1.49 1.30
CA ILE A 39 1.58 2.83 0.77
C ILE A 39 2.69 2.87 -0.28
N ILE A 40 3.85 2.27 0.01
CA ILE A 40 4.98 2.29 -0.93
C ILE A 40 4.63 1.45 -2.17
N GLY A 41 4.08 0.25 -1.99
CA GLY A 41 3.70 -0.63 -3.09
C GLY A 41 2.67 0.00 -4.03
N SER A 42 1.63 0.64 -3.47
CA SER A 42 0.62 1.34 -4.27
C SER A 42 1.17 2.55 -5.01
N LEU A 43 2.06 3.34 -4.40
CA LEU A 43 2.71 4.45 -5.09
C LEU A 43 3.57 3.99 -6.28
N LEU A 44 4.31 2.88 -6.12
CA LEU A 44 5.10 2.31 -7.21
C LEU A 44 4.20 1.85 -8.37
N LEU A 45 3.08 1.20 -8.05
CA LEU A 45 2.09 0.77 -9.05
C LEU A 45 1.40 1.96 -9.71
N ALA A 46 1.14 3.05 -8.98
CA ALA A 46 0.56 4.27 -9.51
C ALA A 46 1.47 4.92 -10.57
N VAL A 47 2.79 4.97 -10.31
CA VAL A 47 3.77 5.49 -11.29
C VAL A 47 3.71 4.69 -12.60
N VAL A 48 3.66 3.36 -12.50
CA VAL A 48 3.55 2.49 -13.69
C VAL A 48 2.20 2.69 -14.40
N ALA A 49 1.12 2.85 -13.65
CA ALA A 49 -0.21 3.06 -14.21
C ALA A 49 -0.36 4.41 -14.95
N ILE A 50 0.31 5.46 -14.47
CA ILE A 50 0.36 6.77 -15.12
C ILE A 50 1.10 6.67 -16.46
N GLU A 51 2.25 6.01 -16.47
CA GLU A 51 3.02 5.76 -17.71
C GLU A 51 2.22 4.94 -18.73
N ASP A 52 1.53 3.89 -18.27
CA ASP A 52 0.68 3.04 -19.11
C ASP A 52 -0.69 3.66 -19.45
N GLN A 53 -0.99 4.88 -18.97
CA GLN A 53 -2.28 5.57 -19.15
C GLN A 53 -3.51 4.75 -18.71
N ARG A 54 -3.34 3.89 -17.69
CA ARG A 54 -4.40 3.01 -17.16
C ARG A 54 -5.25 3.75 -16.14
N VAL A 55 -6.17 4.57 -16.61
CA VAL A 55 -7.03 5.42 -15.76
C VAL A 55 -7.67 4.67 -14.58
N GLY A 56 -8.24 3.48 -14.83
CA GLY A 56 -8.86 2.68 -13.75
C GLY A 56 -7.87 2.22 -12.67
N PHE A 57 -6.62 1.92 -13.07
CA PHE A 57 -5.57 1.51 -12.15
C PHE A 57 -5.04 2.70 -11.35
N ILE A 58 -4.92 3.88 -11.97
CA ILE A 58 -4.55 5.11 -11.29
C ILE A 58 -5.52 5.40 -10.13
N PHE A 59 -6.84 5.35 -10.37
CA PHE A 59 -7.84 5.55 -9.32
C PHE A 59 -7.76 4.50 -8.21
N LEU A 60 -7.52 3.24 -8.57
CA LEU A 60 -7.38 2.15 -7.62
C LEU A 60 -6.20 2.38 -6.67
N GLU A 61 -5.04 2.74 -7.20
CA GLU A 61 -3.85 2.98 -6.38
C GLU A 61 -3.99 4.23 -5.50
N PHE A 62 -4.66 5.27 -6.00
CA PHE A 62 -5.02 6.43 -5.18
C PHE A 62 -5.97 6.06 -4.03
N ALA A 63 -6.94 5.17 -4.26
CA ALA A 63 -7.83 4.69 -3.21
C ALA A 63 -7.06 3.88 -2.16
N TRP A 64 -6.14 3.01 -2.59
CA TRP A 64 -5.24 2.27 -1.69
C TRP A 64 -4.39 3.20 -0.83
N ALA A 65 -3.77 4.22 -1.44
CA ALA A 65 -2.98 5.21 -0.71
C ALA A 65 -3.83 5.98 0.33
N ALA A 66 -5.06 6.38 -0.04
CA ALA A 66 -5.97 7.08 0.86
C ALA A 66 -6.41 6.21 2.05
N LEU A 67 -6.77 4.94 1.79
CA LEU A 67 -7.11 3.97 2.85
C LEU A 67 -5.93 3.71 3.78
N GLY A 68 -4.70 3.60 3.23
CA GLY A 68 -3.47 3.52 4.02
C GLY A 68 -3.29 4.72 4.95
N LEU A 69 -3.53 5.94 4.45
CA LEU A 69 -3.44 7.16 5.25
C LEU A 69 -4.45 7.18 6.41
N ILE A 70 -5.69 6.73 6.15
CA ILE A 70 -6.73 6.60 7.18
C ILE A 70 -6.33 5.56 8.23
N GLY A 71 -5.74 4.43 7.80
CA GLY A 71 -5.19 3.40 8.68
C GLY A 71 -4.10 3.96 9.60
N VAL A 72 -3.16 4.76 9.06
CA VAL A 72 -2.13 5.44 9.86
C VAL A 72 -2.77 6.39 10.88
N ALA A 73 -3.72 7.22 10.46
CA ALA A 73 -4.40 8.17 11.36
C ALA A 73 -5.11 7.45 12.52
N ARG A 74 -5.78 6.32 12.23
CA ARG A 74 -6.41 5.47 13.25
C ARG A 74 -5.37 4.82 14.18
N ALA A 75 -4.25 4.35 13.64
CA ALA A 75 -3.17 3.73 14.42
C ALA A 75 -2.57 4.73 15.43
N VAL A 76 -2.33 5.97 14.98
CA VAL A 76 -1.84 7.05 15.82
C VAL A 76 -2.87 7.42 16.90
N LYS A 77 -4.16 7.51 16.55
CA LYS A 77 -5.23 7.80 17.51
C LYS A 77 -5.34 6.71 18.58
N ALA A 78 -5.32 5.44 18.18
CA ALA A 78 -5.41 4.30 19.11
C ALA A 78 -4.25 4.30 20.14
N ARG A 79 -3.03 4.62 19.69
CA ARG A 79 -1.87 4.75 20.58
C ARG A 79 -1.99 5.91 21.59
N ARG A 80 -2.63 7.02 21.21
CA ARG A 80 -2.84 8.18 22.10
C ARG A 80 -3.90 7.95 23.17
N THR A 81 -4.92 7.14 22.90
CA THR A 81 -5.96 6.78 23.89
C THR A 81 -5.54 5.68 24.87
N ALA A 82 -4.44 4.98 24.58
CA ALA A 82 -3.94 3.86 25.41
C ALA A 82 -2.79 4.26 26.35
N GLY A 83 -2.34 5.52 26.32
CA GLY A 83 -1.35 6.09 27.25
C GLY A 83 -1.97 7.18 28.10
#